data_AF-A0A2N6K3X2-F1
#
_entry.id   AF-A0A2N6K3X2-F1
#
_cell.length_a   1.000
_cell.length_b   1.000
_cell.length_c   1.000
_cell.angle_alpha   90.00
_cell.angle_beta   90.00
_cell.angle_gamma   90.00
#
_symmetry.space_group_name_H-M   'P 1'
#
loop_
_entity.id
_entity.type
_entity.pdbx_description
1 polymer ?
#
loop_
_entity_poly.entity_id
_entity_poly.type
_entity_poly.pdbx_seq_one_letter_code
_entity_poly.pdbx_strand_id
1 'polypeptide(L)'
;PTTPSSPLPLPPPPPLLPIRQFKKPAWLAKEIVVDDTDAQEEFGSSLQPEEISVAIAPAMTEPLPTPQLYVPEGELICGKFVRVRVELDCVRPKTAIKLWVEDCQTRWILDGPCLLTNLLPTASGLEVTTQIHIPPGCLEVRIEAIAVDTANQQESHKATVVRTVIPEDLPTLQLDELLGI
;
A
#
# COMPACT_ATOMS: atom_id res chain seq x y z
N PRO A 1 7.44 68.90 2.96
CA PRO A 1 6.49 68.25 2.03
C PRO A 1 7.05 66.90 1.58
N THR A 2 6.67 65.83 2.29
CA THR A 2 7.16 64.47 2.08
C THR A 2 6.09 63.71 1.30
N THR A 3 6.40 63.31 0.07
CA THR A 3 5.55 62.52 -0.83
C THR A 3 5.31 61.11 -0.25
N PRO A 4 4.07 60.58 -0.25
CA PRO A 4 3.83 59.21 0.18
C PRO A 4 4.22 58.21 -0.93
N SER A 5 4.96 57.16 -0.55
CA SER A 5 5.26 56.01 -1.40
C SER A 5 3.99 55.22 -1.72
N SER A 6 3.75 54.96 -3.01
CA SER A 6 2.70 54.05 -3.47
C SER A 6 3.00 52.60 -3.08
N PRO A 7 2.00 51.80 -2.68
CA PRO A 7 2.19 50.37 -2.41
C PRO A 7 2.39 49.61 -3.72
N LEU A 8 3.27 48.60 -3.69
CA LEU A 8 3.50 47.68 -4.82
C LEU A 8 2.24 46.83 -5.10
N PRO A 9 1.93 46.53 -6.37
CA PRO A 9 0.81 45.68 -6.72
C PRO A 9 1.03 44.24 -6.26
N LEU A 10 -0.04 43.63 -5.73
CA LEU A 10 -0.05 42.22 -5.31
C LEU A 10 0.14 41.28 -6.51
N PRO A 11 0.87 40.15 -6.34
CA PRO A 11 0.98 39.15 -7.39
C PRO A 11 -0.39 38.49 -7.67
N PRO A 12 -0.63 38.02 -8.91
CA PRO A 12 -1.87 37.33 -9.26
C PRO A 12 -2.00 36.01 -8.49
N PRO A 13 -3.23 35.58 -8.17
CA PRO A 13 -3.47 34.30 -7.52
C PRO A 13 -3.02 33.13 -8.41
N PRO A 14 -2.54 32.02 -7.84
CA PRO A 14 -2.16 30.84 -8.61
C PRO A 14 -3.36 30.27 -9.37
N PRO A 15 -3.15 29.64 -10.54
CA PRO A 15 -4.23 29.00 -11.30
C PRO A 15 -4.84 27.86 -10.49
N LEU A 16 -6.18 27.84 -10.40
CA LEU A 16 -6.91 26.72 -9.79
C LEU A 16 -6.64 25.45 -10.60
N LEU A 17 -6.00 24.46 -9.96
CA LEU A 17 -5.83 23.14 -10.55
C LEU A 17 -7.21 22.53 -10.84
N PRO A 18 -7.41 21.86 -11.99
CA PRO A 18 -8.66 21.19 -12.29
C PRO A 18 -8.96 20.15 -11.20
N ILE A 19 -10.01 20.39 -10.41
CA ILE A 19 -10.56 19.40 -9.51
C ILE A 19 -11.03 18.24 -10.39
N ARG A 20 -10.31 17.12 -10.36
CA ARG A 20 -10.82 15.86 -10.91
C ARG A 20 -12.13 15.57 -10.20
N GLN A 21 -13.22 15.71 -10.94
CA GLN A 21 -14.54 15.28 -10.49
C GLN A 21 -14.51 13.76 -10.37
N PHE A 22 -14.21 13.25 -9.17
CA PHE A 22 -14.57 11.89 -8.84
C PHE A 22 -16.10 11.83 -8.93
N LYS A 23 -16.61 11.11 -9.94
CA LYS A 23 -18.02 10.72 -9.98
C LYS A 23 -18.25 9.84 -8.76
N LYS A 24 -18.67 10.46 -7.65
CA LYS A 24 -19.10 9.73 -6.46
C LYS A 24 -20.24 8.82 -6.93
N PRO A 25 -20.12 7.49 -6.78
CA PRO A 25 -21.19 6.61 -7.19
C PRO A 25 -22.42 6.90 -6.31
N ALA A 26 -23.60 6.97 -6.94
CA ALA A 26 -24.83 7.45 -6.32
C ALA A 26 -25.26 6.65 -5.07
N TRP A 27 -24.70 5.46 -4.84
CA TRP A 27 -24.95 4.66 -3.64
C TRP A 27 -24.36 5.27 -2.35
N LEU A 28 -23.33 6.12 -2.45
CA LEU A 28 -22.76 6.81 -1.28
C LEU A 28 -23.62 7.98 -0.78
N ALA A 29 -24.66 8.37 -1.51
CA ALA A 29 -25.57 9.48 -1.16
C ALA A 29 -26.95 9.00 -0.68
N LYS A 30 -27.15 7.70 -0.47
CA LYS A 30 -28.40 7.18 0.07
C LYS A 30 -28.37 7.24 1.60
N GLU A 31 -29.21 8.11 2.16
CA GLU A 31 -29.56 8.12 3.58
C GLU A 31 -30.32 6.84 3.91
N ILE A 32 -29.88 6.13 4.94
CA ILE A 32 -30.50 4.87 5.39
C ILE A 32 -31.41 5.24 6.57
N VAL A 33 -32.71 5.29 6.33
CA VAL A 33 -33.72 5.39 7.38
C VAL A 33 -34.11 3.96 7.76
N VAL A 34 -33.77 3.55 8.99
CA VAL A 34 -34.19 2.27 9.56
C VAL A 34 -35.58 2.49 10.17
N ASP A 35 -36.59 1.85 9.59
CA ASP A 35 -37.96 1.88 10.11
C ASP A 35 -38.14 0.64 11.00
N ASP A 36 -38.30 0.83 12.31
CA ASP A 36 -38.47 -0.25 13.30
C ASP A 36 -39.91 -0.80 13.28
N THR A 37 -40.40 -1.17 12.09
CA THR A 37 -41.72 -1.78 11.91
C THR A 37 -41.55 -3.26 11.59
N ASP A 38 -41.93 -4.13 12.53
CA ASP A 38 -42.09 -5.56 12.31
C ASP A 38 -43.21 -5.79 11.27
N ALA A 39 -42.85 -5.96 10.00
CA ALA A 39 -43.82 -6.21 8.93
C ALA A 39 -43.62 -7.59 8.31
N GLN A 40 -44.61 -8.45 8.57
CA GLN A 40 -44.88 -9.71 7.89
C GLN A 40 -44.82 -9.54 6.36
N GLU A 41 -44.23 -10.55 5.72
CA GLU A 41 -44.19 -10.74 4.27
C GLU A 41 -45.61 -10.81 3.68
N GLU A 42 -45.95 -9.92 2.75
CA GLU A 42 -46.99 -10.20 1.75
C GLU A 42 -46.52 -9.80 0.34
N PHE A 43 -46.61 -10.81 -0.53
CA PHE A 43 -46.20 -10.85 -1.92
C PHE A 43 -47.28 -10.22 -2.82
N GLY A 44 -46.94 -9.14 -3.52
CA GLY A 44 -47.84 -8.47 -4.47
C GLY A 44 -47.14 -8.11 -5.79
N SER A 45 -47.44 -8.87 -6.84
CA SER A 45 -46.98 -8.64 -8.22
C SER A 45 -47.72 -7.47 -8.89
N SER A 46 -47.01 -6.57 -9.59
CA SER A 46 -47.46 -6.02 -10.89
C SER A 46 -46.36 -5.26 -11.68
N LEU A 47 -45.91 -5.90 -12.77
CA LEU A 47 -45.58 -5.43 -14.13
C LEU A 47 -44.65 -4.20 -14.42
N GLN A 48 -43.58 -4.54 -15.16
CA GLN A 48 -42.73 -3.78 -16.14
C GLN A 48 -41.39 -3.23 -15.61
N PRO A 49 -40.30 -3.18 -16.42
CA PRO A 49 -40.03 -3.73 -17.76
C PRO A 49 -39.06 -4.94 -17.73
N GLU A 50 -38.99 -5.73 -18.82
CA GLU A 50 -37.89 -6.68 -19.06
C GLU A 50 -36.57 -5.93 -19.22
N GLU A 51 -35.96 -5.52 -18.11
CA GLU A 51 -34.52 -5.53 -18.03
C GLU A 51 -34.15 -7.00 -17.93
N ILE A 52 -33.64 -7.56 -19.03
CA ILE A 52 -32.82 -8.76 -18.97
C ILE A 52 -31.68 -8.37 -18.02
N SER A 53 -31.89 -8.65 -16.75
CA SER A 53 -30.87 -8.71 -15.73
C SER A 53 -30.01 -9.86 -16.22
N VAL A 54 -29.07 -9.53 -17.11
CA VAL A 54 -27.86 -10.30 -17.25
C VAL A 54 -27.27 -10.19 -15.85
N ALA A 55 -27.62 -11.15 -15.01
CA ALA A 55 -26.90 -11.41 -13.80
C ALA A 55 -25.49 -11.66 -14.30
N ILE A 56 -24.67 -10.59 -14.27
CA ILE A 56 -23.24 -10.69 -14.46
C ILE A 56 -22.82 -11.47 -13.21
N ALA A 57 -22.88 -12.79 -13.32
CA ALA A 57 -22.22 -13.65 -12.36
C ALA A 57 -20.81 -13.08 -12.24
N PRO A 58 -20.34 -12.74 -11.02
CA PRO A 58 -18.99 -12.23 -10.87
C PRO A 58 -18.07 -13.26 -11.52
N ALA A 59 -17.41 -12.86 -12.60
CA ALA A 59 -16.43 -13.71 -13.25
C ALA A 59 -15.41 -14.04 -12.15
N MET A 60 -15.42 -15.29 -11.69
CA MET A 60 -14.53 -15.78 -10.64
C MET A 60 -13.11 -15.68 -11.21
N THR A 61 -12.48 -14.53 -11.00
CA THR A 61 -11.14 -14.26 -11.50
C THR A 61 -10.18 -14.95 -10.55
N GLU A 62 -9.34 -15.83 -11.08
CA GLU A 62 -8.38 -16.58 -10.27
C GLU A 62 -7.52 -15.60 -9.46
N PRO A 63 -7.36 -15.80 -8.13
CA PRO A 63 -6.55 -14.92 -7.30
C PRO A 63 -5.10 -14.85 -7.83
N LEU A 64 -4.45 -13.70 -7.59
CA LEU A 64 -2.99 -13.61 -7.76
C LEU A 64 -2.31 -14.31 -6.58
N PRO A 65 -1.22 -15.05 -6.84
CA PRO A 65 -0.45 -15.67 -5.76
C PRO A 65 0.16 -14.62 -4.85
N THR A 66 0.30 -14.98 -3.57
CA THR A 66 1.00 -14.15 -2.58
C THR A 66 2.50 -14.17 -2.86
N PRO A 67 3.19 -13.02 -2.92
CA PRO A 67 4.64 -12.99 -3.06
C PRO A 67 5.36 -13.66 -1.89
N GLN A 68 6.57 -14.16 -2.13
CA GLN A 68 7.48 -14.62 -1.07
C GLN A 68 8.62 -13.61 -0.89
N LEU A 69 8.84 -13.17 0.35
CA LEU A 69 9.85 -12.18 0.70
C LEU A 69 11.08 -12.86 1.30
N TYR A 70 12.23 -12.63 0.68
CA TYR A 70 13.54 -13.07 1.17
C TYR A 70 14.35 -11.84 1.59
N VAL A 71 14.45 -11.68 2.91
CA VAL A 71 15.18 -10.61 3.58
C VAL A 71 16.35 -11.26 4.34
N PRO A 72 17.55 -10.64 4.39
CA PRO A 72 18.67 -11.16 5.17
C PRO A 72 18.27 -11.59 6.57
N GLU A 73 18.84 -12.70 7.02
CA GLU A 73 18.62 -13.22 8.37
C GLU A 73 19.30 -12.34 9.42
N GLY A 74 18.83 -12.44 10.66
CA GLY A 74 19.31 -11.63 11.77
C GLY A 74 18.72 -10.22 11.79
N GLU A 75 19.46 -9.32 12.42
CA GLU A 75 19.10 -7.92 12.63
C GLU A 75 19.57 -7.07 11.44
N LEU A 76 18.78 -6.08 11.06
CA LEU A 76 19.19 -5.09 10.07
C LEU A 76 19.96 -3.96 10.74
N ILE A 77 20.82 -3.29 9.98
CA ILE A 77 21.59 -2.16 10.48
C ILE A 77 20.95 -0.87 9.94
N CYS A 78 20.70 0.09 10.82
CA CYS A 78 20.14 1.37 10.41
C CYS A 78 21.14 2.16 9.52
N GLY A 79 20.62 3.05 8.67
CA GLY A 79 21.39 3.82 7.71
C GLY A 79 21.89 3.01 6.49
N LYS A 80 21.59 1.71 6.39
CA LYS A 80 22.06 0.84 5.30
C LYS A 80 20.96 0.49 4.30
N PHE A 81 21.40 0.23 3.07
CA PHE A 81 20.57 -0.42 2.06
C PHE A 81 20.62 -1.93 2.22
N VAL A 82 19.44 -2.55 2.32
CA VAL A 82 19.27 -3.98 2.50
C VAL A 82 18.76 -4.59 1.20
N ARG A 83 19.43 -5.64 0.72
CA ARG A 83 18.98 -6.36 -0.48
C ARG A 83 17.79 -7.25 -0.13
N VAL A 84 16.67 -7.03 -0.82
CA VAL A 84 15.45 -7.84 -0.69
C VAL A 84 15.19 -8.53 -2.01
N ARG A 85 14.89 -9.83 -1.94
CA ARG A 85 14.45 -10.60 -3.10
C ARG A 85 13.00 -11.00 -2.90
N VAL A 86 12.22 -10.84 -3.96
CA VAL A 86 10.80 -11.20 -3.97
C VAL A 86 10.58 -12.24 -5.05
N GLU A 87 9.95 -13.35 -4.70
CA GLU A 87 9.52 -14.37 -5.65
C GLU A 87 7.99 -14.39 -5.76
N LEU A 88 7.50 -14.86 -6.90
CA LEU A 88 6.08 -15.04 -7.17
C LEU A 88 5.88 -16.34 -7.96
N ASP A 89 5.08 -17.25 -7.41
CA ASP A 89 4.82 -18.59 -7.97
C ASP A 89 3.82 -18.56 -9.14
N CYS A 90 4.00 -17.65 -10.09
CA CYS A 90 3.31 -17.67 -11.36
C CYS A 90 4.10 -16.94 -12.45
N VAL A 91 3.85 -17.32 -13.71
CA VAL A 91 4.31 -16.57 -14.88
C VAL A 91 3.08 -16.03 -15.60
N ARG A 92 2.56 -14.90 -15.10
CA ARG A 92 1.44 -14.18 -15.74
C ARG A 92 1.97 -12.88 -16.37
N PRO A 93 1.53 -12.53 -17.59
CA PRO A 93 1.90 -11.25 -18.19
C PRO A 93 1.28 -10.11 -17.38
N LYS A 94 1.87 -8.90 -17.47
CA LYS A 94 1.36 -7.69 -16.82
C LYS A 94 1.32 -7.76 -15.28
N THR A 95 2.01 -8.71 -14.68
CA THR A 95 2.21 -8.76 -13.24
C THR A 95 3.34 -7.85 -12.80
N ALA A 96 3.11 -7.11 -11.72
CA ALA A 96 4.07 -6.29 -11.02
C ALA A 96 4.01 -6.60 -9.52
N ILE A 97 5.01 -6.16 -8.76
CA ILE A 97 5.04 -6.30 -7.30
C ILE A 97 5.09 -4.92 -6.67
N LYS A 98 4.16 -4.61 -5.76
CA LYS A 98 4.21 -3.40 -4.93
C LYS A 98 4.94 -3.76 -3.64
N LEU A 99 6.08 -3.13 -3.36
CA LEU A 99 6.94 -3.36 -2.19
C LEU A 99 7.04 -2.07 -1.34
N TRP A 100 6.97 -2.17 -0.02
CA TRP A 100 7.19 -1.05 0.88
C TRP A 100 7.77 -1.50 2.23
N VAL A 101 8.27 -0.52 2.98
CA VAL A 101 8.79 -0.69 4.33
C VAL A 101 8.05 0.27 5.26
N GLU A 102 7.57 -0.25 6.39
CA GLU A 102 6.92 0.51 7.45
C GLU A 102 7.74 0.39 8.74
N ASP A 103 7.82 1.48 9.50
CA ASP A 103 8.30 1.46 10.89
C ASP A 103 7.19 0.90 11.79
N CYS A 104 7.46 -0.19 12.50
CA CYS A 104 6.49 -0.80 13.41
C CYS A 104 6.09 0.12 14.57
N GLN A 105 6.94 1.06 14.97
CA GLN A 105 6.71 1.93 16.12
C GLN A 105 5.82 3.11 15.74
N THR A 106 6.13 3.77 14.62
CA THR A 106 5.42 4.98 14.18
C THR A 106 4.32 4.71 13.16
N ARG A 107 4.28 3.50 12.58
CA ARG A 107 3.39 3.13 11.46
C ARG A 107 3.62 3.98 10.21
N TRP A 108 4.80 4.59 10.09
CA TRP A 108 5.16 5.43 8.95
C TRP A 108 5.81 4.58 7.86
N ILE A 109 5.48 4.89 6.61
CA ILE A 109 6.18 4.31 5.46
C ILE A 109 7.57 4.95 5.39
N LEU A 110 8.60 4.10 5.51
CA LEU A 110 10.00 4.48 5.49
C LEU A 110 10.55 4.50 4.06
N ASP A 111 10.10 3.54 3.25
CA ASP A 111 10.52 3.37 1.86
C ASP A 111 9.36 2.79 1.03
N GLY A 112 9.18 3.27 -0.20
CA GLY A 112 8.06 2.93 -1.08
C GLY A 112 6.74 3.68 -0.76
N PRO A 113 5.59 3.17 -1.24
CA PRO A 113 5.42 1.96 -2.04
C PRO A 113 6.05 2.07 -3.43
N CYS A 114 6.89 1.09 -3.79
CA CYS A 114 7.55 0.99 -5.08
C CYS A 114 6.90 -0.11 -5.92
N LEU A 115 6.56 0.18 -7.18
CA LEU A 115 6.05 -0.80 -8.13
C LEU A 115 7.21 -1.39 -8.95
N LEU A 116 7.53 -2.66 -8.69
CA LEU A 116 8.57 -3.43 -9.36
C LEU A 116 7.99 -4.14 -10.58
N THR A 117 8.45 -3.76 -11.77
CA THR A 117 7.96 -4.27 -13.07
C THR A 117 8.99 -5.08 -13.83
N ASN A 118 10.26 -5.00 -13.44
CA ASN A 118 11.40 -5.70 -14.03
C ASN A 118 11.56 -7.12 -13.48
N LEU A 119 10.46 -7.88 -13.42
CA LEU A 119 10.45 -9.25 -12.95
C LEU A 119 11.18 -10.16 -13.95
N LEU A 120 12.05 -11.03 -13.44
CA LEU A 120 12.80 -12.02 -14.22
C LEU A 120 12.19 -13.40 -14.04
N PRO A 121 12.08 -14.22 -15.11
CA PRO A 121 11.57 -15.58 -14.99
C PRO A 121 12.55 -16.51 -14.25
N THR A 122 12.01 -17.38 -13.40
CA THR A 122 12.71 -18.46 -12.71
C THR A 122 12.15 -19.82 -13.14
N ALA A 123 12.68 -20.92 -12.57
CA ALA A 123 12.15 -22.26 -12.85
C ALA A 123 10.69 -22.45 -12.39
N SER A 124 10.25 -21.71 -11.37
CA SER A 124 8.93 -21.86 -10.73
C SER A 124 8.00 -20.65 -10.94
N GLY A 125 8.51 -19.51 -11.41
CA GLY A 125 7.70 -18.30 -11.52
C GLY A 125 8.50 -17.07 -11.94
N LEU A 126 8.33 -15.99 -11.18
CA LEU A 126 8.97 -14.70 -11.40
C LEU A 126 9.72 -14.27 -10.13
N GLU A 127 10.85 -13.60 -10.30
CA GLU A 127 11.57 -12.99 -9.19
C GLU A 127 12.06 -11.59 -9.51
N VAL A 128 12.31 -10.79 -8.47
CA VAL A 128 13.01 -9.51 -8.57
C VAL A 128 13.84 -9.29 -7.33
N THR A 129 15.03 -8.75 -7.52
CA THR A 129 15.89 -8.32 -6.41
C THR A 129 15.99 -6.79 -6.45
N THR A 130 15.75 -6.16 -5.31
CA THR A 130 15.86 -4.71 -5.12
C THR A 130 16.58 -4.39 -3.81
N GLN A 131 16.80 -3.11 -3.55
CA GLN A 131 17.33 -2.61 -2.29
C GLN A 131 16.27 -1.74 -1.61
N ILE A 132 16.16 -1.86 -0.30
CA ILE A 132 15.37 -0.97 0.55
C ILE A 132 16.30 -0.21 1.49
N HIS A 133 15.96 1.03 1.81
CA HIS A 133 16.71 1.82 2.79
C HIS A 133 16.11 1.62 4.19
N ILE A 134 16.96 1.43 5.21
CA ILE A 134 16.55 1.40 6.62
C ILE A 134 16.97 2.72 7.27
N PRO A 135 16.06 3.68 7.50
CA PRO A 135 16.40 4.95 8.13
C PRO A 135 16.96 4.79 9.55
N PRO A 136 17.77 5.76 10.03
CA PRO A 136 18.18 5.81 11.42
C PRO A 136 16.98 6.02 12.35
N GLY A 137 17.04 5.46 13.56
CA GLY A 137 16.02 5.64 14.60
C GLY A 137 14.88 4.61 14.60
N CYS A 138 14.84 3.69 13.64
CA CYS A 138 13.92 2.55 13.65
C CYS A 138 14.44 1.43 14.56
N LEU A 139 13.56 0.79 15.33
CA LEU A 139 13.90 -0.38 16.15
C LEU A 139 13.41 -1.68 15.50
N GLU A 140 12.32 -1.60 14.76
CA GLU A 140 11.75 -2.72 14.03
C GLU A 140 11.06 -2.23 12.77
N VAL A 141 11.29 -2.92 11.66
CA VAL A 141 10.66 -2.62 10.38
C VAL A 141 9.81 -3.78 9.89
N ARG A 142 8.74 -3.42 9.18
CA ARG A 142 7.85 -4.34 8.48
C ARG A 142 8.04 -4.15 6.98
N ILE A 143 8.57 -5.18 6.33
CA ILE A 143 8.78 -5.21 4.89
C ILE A 143 7.59 -5.97 4.29
N GLU A 144 6.90 -5.34 3.34
CA GLU A 144 5.64 -5.85 2.83
C GLU A 144 5.58 -5.83 1.31
N ALA A 145 4.93 -6.84 0.73
CA ALA A 145 4.72 -6.91 -0.70
C ALA A 145 3.34 -7.47 -1.07
N ILE A 146 2.82 -7.01 -2.21
CA ILE A 146 1.69 -7.63 -2.91
C ILE A 146 2.02 -7.78 -4.39
N ALA A 147 1.49 -8.81 -5.03
CA ALA A 147 1.44 -8.89 -6.48
C ALA A 147 0.23 -8.09 -7.00
N VAL A 148 0.42 -7.44 -8.14
CA VAL A 148 -0.59 -6.60 -8.80
C VAL A 148 -0.66 -7.01 -10.27
N ASP A 149 -1.84 -7.33 -10.75
CA ASP A 149 -2.11 -7.42 -12.19
C ASP A 149 -2.41 -6.01 -12.68
N THR A 150 -1.49 -5.48 -13.48
CA THR A 150 -1.57 -4.08 -13.94
C THR A 150 -2.67 -3.87 -14.97
N ALA A 151 -3.28 -4.92 -15.54
CA ALA A 151 -4.38 -4.83 -16.49
C ALA A 151 -5.73 -4.61 -15.81
N ASN A 152 -6.01 -5.36 -14.75
CA ASN A 152 -7.31 -5.34 -14.06
C ASN A 152 -7.24 -4.78 -12.63
N GLN A 153 -6.05 -4.38 -12.17
CA GLN A 153 -5.79 -3.86 -10.81
C GLN A 153 -6.12 -4.85 -9.69
N GLN A 154 -6.19 -6.15 -10.00
CA GLN A 154 -6.31 -7.19 -9.00
C GLN A 154 -5.04 -7.21 -8.15
N GLU A 155 -5.21 -7.32 -6.84
CA GLU A 155 -4.13 -7.43 -5.87
C GLU A 155 -4.16 -8.83 -5.23
N SER A 156 -2.97 -9.38 -4.91
CA SER A 156 -2.85 -10.60 -4.12
C SER A 156 -3.07 -10.33 -2.63
N HIS A 157 -3.04 -11.39 -1.83
CA HIS A 157 -2.77 -11.23 -0.40
C HIS A 157 -1.37 -10.64 -0.17
N LYS A 158 -1.21 -10.04 1.00
CA LYS A 158 0.02 -9.37 1.42
C LYS A 158 0.99 -10.35 2.05
N ALA A 159 2.24 -10.29 1.61
CA ALA A 159 3.39 -10.89 2.27
C ALA A 159 3.98 -9.87 3.25
N THR A 160 4.41 -10.35 4.43
CA THR A 160 4.98 -9.50 5.48
C THR A 160 6.16 -10.21 6.11
N VAL A 161 7.29 -9.52 6.24
CA VAL A 161 8.46 -9.94 7.02
C VAL A 161 8.80 -8.83 8.00
N VAL A 162 8.98 -9.17 9.27
CA VAL A 162 9.37 -8.24 10.32
C VAL A 162 10.83 -8.48 10.69
N ARG A 163 11.60 -7.40 10.85
CA ARG A 163 13.01 -7.46 11.27
C ARG A 163 13.32 -6.39 12.30
N THR A 164 14.07 -6.77 13.32
CA THR A 164 14.69 -5.83 14.26
C THR A 164 15.80 -5.05 13.56
N VAL A 165 16.00 -3.82 14.01
CA VAL A 165 17.01 -2.91 13.50
C VAL A 165 17.91 -2.49 14.65
N ILE A 166 19.22 -2.62 14.46
CA ILE A 166 20.25 -2.13 15.36
C ILE A 166 20.92 -0.87 14.81
N PRO A 167 21.36 0.04 15.69
CA PRO A 167 22.24 1.12 15.29
C PRO A 167 23.57 0.59 14.78
N GLU A 168 24.17 1.27 13.79
CA GLU A 168 25.48 0.88 13.25
C GLU A 168 26.58 0.87 14.32
N ASP A 169 26.54 1.83 15.25
CA ASP A 169 27.49 1.97 16.35
C ASP A 169 26.94 1.41 17.68
N LEU A 170 26.24 0.27 17.66
CA LEU A 170 25.70 -0.31 18.90
C LEU A 170 26.84 -0.55 19.91
N PRO A 171 26.89 0.17 21.05
CA PRO A 171 27.93 -0.06 22.04
C PRO A 171 27.74 -1.47 22.61
N THR A 172 28.79 -2.28 22.54
CA THR A 172 28.84 -3.57 23.24
C THR A 172 28.98 -3.29 24.73
N LEU A 173 27.88 -2.97 25.40
CA LEU A 173 27.86 -2.87 26.86
C LEU A 173 28.02 -4.29 27.42
N GLN A 174 29.13 -4.53 28.12
CA GLN A 174 29.25 -5.74 28.92
C GLN A 174 28.30 -5.59 30.12
N LEU A 175 27.47 -6.61 30.36
CA LEU A 175 26.49 -6.58 31.45
C LEU A 175 27.16 -6.31 32.81
N ASP A 176 28.41 -6.76 32.96
CA ASP A 176 29.23 -6.55 34.16
C ASP A 176 29.56 -5.06 34.39
N GLU A 177 29.83 -4.29 33.33
CA GLU A 177 30.06 -2.83 33.42
C GLU A 177 28.77 -2.07 33.80
N LEU A 178 27.61 -2.57 33.38
CA LEU A 178 26.32 -1.96 33.72
C LEU A 178 25.87 -2.27 35.15
N LEU A 179 26.21 -3.46 35.65
CA LEU A 179 25.90 -3.91 37.01
C LEU A 179 26.97 -3.50 38.03
N GLY A 180 28.13 -3.00 37.59
CA GLY A 180 29.24 -2.60 38.45
C GLY A 180 29.83 -3.77 39.25
N ILE A 181 29.76 -4.98 38.69
CA ILE A 181 30.24 -6.24 39.30
C ILE A 181 31.56 -6.71 38.70
#